data_AF-R8AW68-F1
#
_entry.id   AF-R8AW68-F1
#
_cell.length_a   1.000
_cell.length_b   1.000
_cell.length_c   1.000
_cell.angle_alpha   90.00
_cell.angle_beta   90.00
_cell.angle_gamma   90.00
#
_symmetry.space_group_name_H-M   'P 1'
#
loop_
_entity.id
_entity.type
_entity.pdbx_description
1 polymer ?
#
loop_
_entity_poly.entity_id
_entity_poly.type
_entity_poly.pdbx_seq_one_letter_code
_entity_poly.pdbx_strand_id
1 'polypeptide(L)'
;MISAISAIVACIATWISYRMYQDNRVLRRNDRIMGLRVRACELHSRASNVLNKFMLAAKFGPEPEADASIMSRYQGMMDITENLDALLVRAASDASNAGLDDMELSLRRIEGELQSNEQRLDLILERI
;
A
#
# COMPACT_ATOMS: atom_id res chain seq x y z
N MET A 1 39.00 -18.79 39.36
CA MET A 1 39.22 -17.56 38.56
C MET A 1 38.91 -17.73 37.08
N ILE A 2 39.28 -18.84 36.43
CA ILE A 2 39.08 -19.05 34.98
C ILE A 2 37.59 -19.08 34.56
N SER A 3 36.69 -19.61 35.40
CA SER A 3 35.25 -19.71 35.06
C SER A 3 34.52 -18.36 34.97
N ALA A 4 35.00 -17.33 35.69
CA ALA A 4 34.39 -16.00 35.66
C ALA A 4 34.72 -15.27 34.35
N ILE A 5 35.95 -15.40 33.85
CA ILE A 5 36.38 -14.80 32.58
C ILE A 5 35.64 -15.46 31.41
N SER A 6 35.50 -16.79 31.41
CA SER A 6 34.73 -17.49 30.37
C SER A 6 33.23 -17.12 30.40
N ALA A 7 32.65 -16.90 31.58
CA ALA A 7 31.27 -16.46 31.70
C ALA A 7 31.06 -15.02 31.17
N ILE A 8 32.00 -14.11 31.45
CA ILE A 8 31.96 -12.73 30.94
C ILE A 8 32.03 -12.72 29.40
N VAL A 9 32.94 -13.49 28.81
CA VAL A 9 33.08 -13.60 27.35
C VAL A 9 31.80 -14.16 26.71
N ALA A 10 31.19 -15.18 27.32
CA ALA A 10 29.92 -15.75 26.85
C ALA A 10 28.75 -14.75 26.91
N CYS A 11 28.66 -13.96 27.99
CA CYS A 11 27.65 -12.90 28.13
C CYS A 11 27.82 -11.79 27.08
N ILE A 12 29.05 -11.37 26.80
CA ILE A 12 29.36 -10.37 25.76
C ILE A 12 28.97 -10.92 24.38
N ALA A 13 29.33 -12.17 24.07
CA ALA A 13 28.97 -12.79 22.79
C ALA A 13 27.45 -12.91 22.61
N THR A 14 26.73 -13.26 23.69
CA THR A 14 25.26 -13.33 23.69
C THR A 14 24.63 -11.95 23.48
N TRP A 15 25.16 -10.91 24.14
CA TRP A 15 24.69 -9.54 23.99
C TRP A 15 24.93 -8.99 22.58
N ILE A 16 26.12 -9.22 22.00
CA ILE A 16 26.43 -8.84 20.61
C ILE A 16 25.46 -9.54 19.65
N SER A 17 25.27 -10.85 19.82
CA SER A 17 24.35 -11.63 18.99
C SER A 17 22.91 -11.12 19.09
N TYR A 18 22.47 -10.77 20.31
CA TYR A 18 21.16 -10.17 20.55
C TYR A 18 21.03 -8.80 19.89
N ARG A 19 22.04 -7.93 20.01
CA ARG A 19 22.07 -6.61 19.35
C ARG A 19 22.02 -6.73 17.83
N MET A 20 22.87 -7.57 17.24
CA MET A 20 22.86 -7.82 15.79
C MET A 20 21.51 -8.38 15.32
N TYR A 21 20.87 -9.23 16.12
CA TYR A 21 19.54 -9.74 15.82
C TYR A 21 18.46 -8.65 15.86
N GLN A 22 18.51 -7.77 16.87
CA GLN A 22 17.61 -6.62 16.96
C GLN A 22 17.80 -5.66 15.78
N ASP A 23 19.05 -5.31 15.45
CA ASP A 23 19.36 -4.39 14.36
C ASP A 23 18.89 -4.95 13.01
N ASN A 24 19.14 -6.23 12.74
CA ASN A 24 18.64 -6.90 11.53
C ASN A 24 17.12 -6.95 11.48
N ARG A 25 16.43 -7.14 12.61
CA ARG A 25 14.96 -7.10 12.67
C ARG A 25 14.43 -5.70 12.36
N VAL A 26 15.06 -4.66 12.90
CA VAL A 26 14.69 -3.27 12.64
C VAL A 26 14.90 -2.93 11.17
N LEU A 27 16.04 -3.30 10.58
CA LEU A 27 16.33 -3.10 9.16
C LEU A 27 15.27 -3.79 8.27
N ARG A 28 14.99 -5.09 8.51
CA ARG A 28 13.97 -5.82 7.74
C ARG A 28 12.57 -5.20 7.85
N ARG A 29 12.21 -4.67 9.03
CA ARG A 29 10.94 -3.97 9.24
C ARG A 29 10.90 -2.68 8.42
N ASN A 30 11.98 -1.90 8.44
CA ASN A 30 12.10 -0.66 7.68
C ASN A 30 12.02 -0.91 6.16
N ASP A 31 12.66 -1.97 5.68
CA ASP A 31 12.58 -2.37 4.26
C ASP A 31 11.16 -2.74 3.85
N ARG A 32 10.42 -3.50 4.69
CA ARG A 32 9.00 -3.80 4.45
C ARG A 32 8.15 -2.53 4.44
N ILE A 33 8.34 -1.63 5.41
CA ILE A 33 7.63 -0.34 5.47
C ILE A 33 7.87 0.45 4.18
N MET A 34 9.13 0.54 3.73
CA MET A 34 9.48 1.26 2.50
C MET A 34 8.82 0.62 1.27
N GLY A 35 8.89 -0.70 1.13
CA GLY A 35 8.26 -1.42 0.02
C GLY A 35 6.74 -1.21 -0.04
N LEU A 36 6.06 -1.26 1.11
CA LEU A 36 4.62 -0.99 1.18
C LEU A 36 4.28 0.46 0.83
N ARG A 37 5.10 1.43 1.25
CA ARG A 37 4.91 2.85 0.89
C ARG A 37 5.09 3.11 -0.59
N VAL A 38 6.14 2.54 -1.20
CA VAL A 38 6.35 2.64 -2.66
C VAL A 38 5.15 2.09 -3.41
N ARG A 39 4.69 0.89 -3.05
CA ARG A 39 3.51 0.29 -3.67
C ARG A 39 2.24 1.12 -3.47
N ALA A 40 2.03 1.69 -2.28
CA ALA A 40 0.90 2.57 -2.01
C ALA A 40 0.94 3.84 -2.87
N CYS A 41 2.11 4.46 -3.04
CA CYS A 41 2.29 5.61 -3.95
C CYS A 41 2.01 5.25 -5.42
N GLU A 42 2.46 4.08 -5.88
CA GLU A 42 2.20 3.60 -7.24
C GLU A 42 0.70 3.39 -7.48
N LEU A 43 0.01 2.71 -6.54
CA LEU A 43 -1.43 2.52 -6.61
C LEU A 43 -2.18 3.85 -6.55
N HIS A 44 -1.73 4.80 -5.74
CA HIS A 44 -2.33 6.13 -5.68
C HIS A 44 -2.21 6.85 -7.03
N SER A 45 -1.02 6.87 -7.64
CA SER A 45 -0.82 7.48 -8.95
C SER A 45 -1.69 6.82 -10.04
N ARG A 46 -1.78 5.48 -10.04
CA ARG A 46 -2.67 4.75 -10.94
C ARG A 46 -4.13 5.10 -10.71
N ALA A 47 -4.58 5.13 -9.45
CA ALA A 47 -5.94 5.47 -9.08
C ALA A 47 -6.32 6.90 -9.52
N SER A 48 -5.43 7.88 -9.32
CA SER A 48 -5.64 9.26 -9.82
C SER A 48 -5.78 9.31 -11.34
N ASN A 49 -4.98 8.52 -12.08
CA ASN A 49 -5.09 8.46 -13.54
C ASN A 49 -6.42 7.85 -13.99
N VAL A 50 -6.87 6.78 -13.34
CA VAL A 50 -8.17 6.14 -13.61
C VAL A 50 -9.33 7.10 -13.29
N LEU A 51 -9.26 7.80 -12.16
CA LEU A 51 -10.24 8.81 -11.78
C LEU A 51 -10.35 9.93 -12.82
N ASN A 52 -9.21 10.44 -13.30
CA ASN A 52 -9.17 11.45 -14.35
C ASN A 52 -9.82 10.96 -15.66
N LYS A 53 -9.58 9.71 -16.05
CA LYS A 53 -10.19 9.12 -17.24
C LYS A 53 -11.71 8.93 -17.07
N PHE A 54 -12.19 8.51 -15.90
CA PHE A 54 -13.63 8.47 -15.62
C PHE A 54 -14.27 9.85 -15.69
N MET A 55 -13.61 10.88 -15.16
CA MET A 55 -14.08 12.27 -15.26
C MET A 55 -14.18 12.73 -16.72
N LEU A 56 -13.21 12.38 -17.57
CA LEU A 56 -13.27 12.67 -19.00
C LEU A 56 -14.39 11.89 -19.69
N ALA A 57 -14.56 10.61 -19.38
CA ALA A 57 -15.64 9.79 -19.92
C ALA A 57 -17.03 10.32 -19.53
N ALA A 58 -17.20 10.81 -18.29
CA ALA A 58 -18.43 11.47 -17.85
C ALA A 58 -18.71 12.75 -18.65
N LYS A 59 -17.66 13.55 -18.90
CA LYS A 59 -17.80 14.84 -19.57
C LYS A 59 -18.08 14.73 -21.08
N PHE A 60 -17.56 13.70 -21.73
CA PHE A 60 -17.60 13.55 -23.19
C PHE A 60 -18.35 12.30 -23.67
N GLY A 61 -18.98 11.55 -22.76
CA GLY A 61 -19.68 10.32 -23.07
C GLY A 61 -20.96 10.53 -23.90
N PRO A 62 -21.31 9.61 -24.80
CA PRO A 62 -22.39 9.79 -25.77
C PRO A 62 -23.80 9.55 -25.23
N GLU A 63 -24.00 9.04 -23.99
CA GLU A 63 -25.35 8.68 -23.48
C GLU A 63 -25.59 8.98 -21.98
N PRO A 64 -26.83 9.39 -21.60
CA PRO A 64 -27.20 9.68 -20.21
C PRO A 64 -27.19 8.47 -19.26
N GLU A 65 -27.36 7.25 -19.77
CA GLU A 65 -27.34 6.02 -18.95
C GLU A 65 -25.92 5.58 -18.59
N ALA A 66 -24.94 5.89 -19.45
CA ALA A 66 -23.53 5.74 -19.13
C ALA A 66 -23.12 6.68 -17.98
N ASP A 67 -23.74 7.85 -17.88
CA ASP A 67 -23.43 8.90 -16.90
C ASP A 67 -23.65 8.43 -15.46
N ALA A 68 -24.76 7.76 -15.14
CA ALA A 68 -25.03 7.26 -13.79
C ALA A 68 -24.07 6.15 -13.34
N SER A 69 -23.72 5.24 -14.27
CA SER A 69 -22.75 4.16 -14.03
C SER A 69 -21.34 4.72 -13.85
N ILE A 70 -20.94 5.68 -14.68
CA ILE A 70 -19.66 6.38 -14.61
C ILE A 70 -19.55 7.17 -13.31
N MET A 71 -20.59 7.90 -12.91
CA MET A 71 -20.60 8.70 -11.68
C MET A 71 -20.52 7.84 -10.42
N SER A 72 -21.24 6.71 -10.35
CA SER A 72 -21.11 5.75 -9.24
C SER A 72 -19.68 5.21 -9.11
N ARG A 73 -19.00 4.99 -10.24
CA ARG A 73 -17.62 4.49 -10.28
C ARG A 73 -16.60 5.56 -9.94
N TYR A 74 -16.83 6.79 -10.40
CA TYR A 74 -16.06 7.96 -10.00
C TYR A 74 -16.07 8.12 -8.47
N GLN A 75 -17.26 8.02 -7.85
CA GLN A 75 -17.41 8.07 -6.40
C GLN A 75 -16.59 6.96 -5.70
N GLY A 76 -16.71 5.71 -6.16
CA GLY A 76 -15.94 4.59 -5.59
C GLY A 76 -14.43 4.72 -5.79
N MET A 77 -13.98 5.38 -6.87
CA MET A 77 -12.57 5.68 -7.08
C MET A 77 -12.06 6.78 -6.14
N MET A 78 -12.89 7.77 -5.79
CA MET A 78 -12.53 8.75 -4.76
C MET A 78 -12.32 8.07 -3.39
N ASP A 79 -13.22 7.16 -3.01
CA ASP A 79 -13.10 6.40 -1.76
C ASP A 79 -11.79 5.57 -1.73
N ILE A 80 -11.40 4.99 -2.86
CA ILE A 80 -10.13 4.25 -2.99
C ILE A 80 -8.92 5.18 -2.79
N THR A 81 -8.92 6.37 -3.39
CA THR A 81 -7.84 7.35 -3.21
C THR A 81 -7.73 7.83 -1.76
N GLU A 82 -8.86 8.14 -1.10
CA GLU A 82 -8.85 8.54 0.32
C GLU A 82 -8.32 7.42 1.24
N ASN A 83 -8.68 6.17 0.96
CA ASN A 83 -8.16 5.02 1.71
C ASN A 83 -6.65 4.83 1.50
N LEU A 84 -6.14 5.08 0.29
CA LEU A 84 -4.70 5.03 0.02
C LEU A 84 -3.94 6.12 0.78
N ASP A 85 -4.48 7.33 0.85
CA ASP A 85 -3.90 8.42 1.65
C ASP A 85 -3.85 8.05 3.14
N ALA A 86 -4.93 7.49 3.68
CA ALA A 86 -4.96 7.02 5.07
C ALA A 86 -3.93 5.91 5.34
N LEU A 87 -3.73 4.98 4.39
CA LEU A 87 -2.70 3.94 4.49
C LEU A 87 -1.28 4.51 4.40
N LEU A 88 -1.05 5.51 3.54
CA LEU A 88 0.25 6.20 3.44
C LEU A 88 0.62 6.94 4.73
N VAL A 89 -0.36 7.58 5.37
CA VAL A 89 -0.19 8.22 6.69
C VAL A 89 0.08 7.17 7.77
N ARG A 90 -0.66 6.05 7.78
CA ARG A 90 -0.41 4.95 8.73
C ARG A 90 0.95 4.31 8.56
N ALA A 91 1.45 4.18 7.33
CA ALA A 91 2.78 3.66 7.04
C ALA A 91 3.91 4.64 7.40
N ALA A 92 3.59 5.94 7.53
CA ALA A 92 4.51 6.95 8.07
C ALA A 92 4.67 6.84 9.59
N SER A 93 3.62 6.38 10.26
CA SER A 93 3.65 6.02 11.68
C SER A 93 4.30 4.64 11.83
N ASP A 94 5.10 4.46 12.87
CA ASP A 94 5.98 3.29 13.05
C ASP A 94 5.16 1.99 13.27
N ALA A 95 4.69 1.37 12.17
CA ALA A 95 3.73 0.27 12.20
C ALA A 95 4.35 -1.03 12.75
N SER A 96 3.58 -1.75 13.58
CA SER A 96 3.95 -3.09 14.04
C SER A 96 3.90 -4.10 12.90
N ASN A 97 4.56 -5.26 13.02
CA ASN A 97 4.53 -6.29 11.97
C ASN A 97 3.10 -6.72 11.60
N ALA A 98 2.20 -6.83 12.58
CA ALA A 98 0.78 -7.11 12.31
C ALA A 98 0.13 -5.98 11.48
N GLY A 99 0.43 -4.72 11.81
CA GLY A 99 -0.03 -3.58 11.02
C GLY A 99 0.52 -3.54 9.60
N LEU A 100 1.74 -4.07 9.37
CA LEU A 100 2.30 -4.22 8.03
C LEU A 100 1.58 -5.29 7.21
N ASP A 101 1.22 -6.41 7.83
CA ASP A 101 0.48 -7.49 7.18
C ASP A 101 -0.94 -7.02 6.80
N ASP A 102 -1.61 -6.30 7.69
CA ASP A 102 -2.92 -5.67 7.43
C ASP A 102 -2.84 -4.68 6.27
N MET A 103 -1.82 -3.81 6.26
CA MET A 103 -1.58 -2.87 5.17
C MET A 103 -1.36 -3.60 3.84
N GLU A 104 -0.58 -4.68 3.84
CA GLU A 104 -0.32 -5.48 2.64
C GLU A 104 -1.61 -6.09 2.06
N LEU A 105 -2.49 -6.60 2.92
CA LEU A 105 -3.81 -7.11 2.52
C LEU A 105 -4.69 -5.99 1.94
N SER A 106 -4.72 -4.81 2.59
CA SER A 106 -5.46 -3.66 2.08
C SER A 106 -4.96 -3.22 0.69
N LEU A 107 -3.64 -3.12 0.50
CA LEU A 107 -3.07 -2.75 -0.80
C LEU A 107 -3.40 -3.77 -1.90
N ARG A 108 -3.35 -5.08 -1.60
CA ARG A 108 -3.75 -6.12 -2.56
C ARG A 108 -5.22 -6.01 -2.95
N ARG A 109 -6.10 -5.71 -1.99
CA ARG A 109 -7.52 -5.50 -2.26
C ARG A 109 -7.75 -4.29 -3.16
N ILE A 110 -7.13 -3.16 -2.82
CA ILE A 110 -7.22 -1.92 -3.60
C ILE A 110 -6.71 -2.15 -5.03
N GLU A 111 -5.60 -2.89 -5.20
CA GLU A 111 -5.09 -3.22 -6.52
C GLU A 111 -6.09 -4.03 -7.36
N GLY A 112 -6.77 -5.01 -6.77
CA GLY A 112 -7.81 -5.77 -7.45
C GLY A 112 -9.03 -4.93 -7.84
N GLU A 113 -9.48 -4.04 -6.94
CA GLU A 113 -10.57 -3.09 -7.23
C GLU A 113 -10.18 -2.11 -8.34
N LEU A 114 -8.94 -1.61 -8.32
CA LEU A 114 -8.40 -0.72 -9.34
C LEU A 114 -8.31 -1.42 -10.70
N GLN A 115 -7.80 -2.65 -10.76
CA GLN A 115 -7.72 -3.43 -12.00
C GLN A 115 -9.12 -3.69 -12.59
N SER A 116 -10.11 -4.00 -11.75
CA SER A 116 -11.49 -4.15 -12.21
C SER A 116 -12.08 -2.85 -12.76
N ASN A 117 -11.71 -1.69 -12.19
CA ASN A 117 -12.17 -0.39 -12.66
C ASN A 117 -11.46 0.02 -13.96
N GLU A 118 -10.17 -0.28 -14.11
CA GLU A 118 -9.40 -0.09 -15.36
C GLU A 118 -10.04 -0.87 -16.52
N GLN A 119 -10.31 -2.17 -16.35
CA GLN A 119 -10.95 -3.00 -17.40
C GLN A 119 -12.31 -2.47 -17.82
N ARG A 120 -13.10 -1.97 -16.87
CA ARG A 120 -14.42 -1.41 -17.16
C ARG A 120 -14.35 -0.07 -17.86
N LEU A 121 -13.40 0.75 -17.47
CA LEU A 121 -13.14 2.01 -18.14
C LEU A 121 -12.75 1.78 -19.60
N ASP A 122 -11.90 0.78 -19.88
CA ASP A 122 -11.55 0.40 -21.26
C ASP A 122 -12.80 0.01 -22.06
N LEU A 123 -13.70 -0.80 -21.49
CA LEU A 123 -14.98 -1.17 -22.13
C LEU A 123 -15.91 0.04 -22.37
N ILE A 124 -15.86 1.06 -21.52
CA ILE A 124 -16.63 2.29 -21.71
C ILE A 124 -16.00 3.10 -22.84
N LEU A 125 -14.68 3.29 -22.82
CA LEU A 125 -13.95 4.06 -23.83
C LEU A 125 -14.03 3.43 -25.23
N GLU A 126 -14.09 2.10 -25.34
CA GLU A 126 -14.33 1.40 -26.62
C GLU A 126 -15.69 1.70 -27.25
N ARG A 127 -16.65 2.21 -26.47
CA ARG A 127 -18.02 2.53 -26.91
C ARG A 127 -18.25 4.02 -27.20
N ILE A 128 -17.24 4.87 -26.93
CA ILE A 128 -17.25 6.32 -27.19
C ILE A 128 -16.50 6.59 -28.49
#